data_AF-A0A847Z6V8-F1
#
_entry.id   AF-A0A847Z6V8-F1
#
_cell.length_a   1.000
_cell.length_b   1.000
_cell.length_c   1.000
_cell.angle_alpha   90.00
_cell.angle_beta   90.00
_cell.angle_gamma   90.00
#
_symmetry.space_group_name_H-M   'P 1'
#
loop_
_entity.id
_entity.type
_entity.pdbx_description
1 polymer ?
#
loop_
_entity_poly.entity_id
_entity_poly.type
_entity_poly.pdbx_seq_one_letter_code
_entity_poly.pdbx_strand_id
1 'polypeptide(L)'
;MKESNSTDGNYQFRDYTPFVKAAILTNLSMRPFIYLGSGVSNLNIFDEVIAFAEKISAPIGASFQKSIKNNVKHSLYFGHTGINGMFEANKALAESDLIIAIGSSSCADIQCSFEFIKNKKIICITELENKIQNDTKISLNLNGDIKQIITLLTSITLGHYNSNNFWIRDIKNSARVISSSNNDVFELPETVAFAK
;
A
#
# COMPACT_ATOMS: atom_id res chain seq x y z
N MET A 1 -3.34 45.52 -1.30
CA MET A 1 -4.23 44.52 -0.67
C MET A 1 -3.94 43.18 -1.33
N LYS A 2 -3.58 42.16 -0.54
CA LYS A 2 -3.44 40.79 -1.03
C LYS A 2 -4.85 40.21 -1.16
N GLU A 3 -5.24 39.81 -2.35
CA GLU A 3 -6.30 38.82 -2.51
C GLU A 3 -5.65 37.45 -2.67
N SER A 4 -5.86 36.64 -1.63
CA SER A 4 -5.58 35.23 -1.57
C SER A 4 -6.85 34.48 -1.97
N ASN A 5 -6.75 33.56 -2.94
CA ASN A 5 -7.44 32.28 -2.89
C ASN A 5 -6.76 31.31 -3.86
N SER A 6 -5.96 30.44 -3.27
CA SER A 6 -5.18 29.37 -3.89
C SER A 6 -6.02 28.09 -3.95
N THR A 7 -6.57 27.75 -5.12
CA THR A 7 -7.14 26.41 -5.40
C THR A 7 -6.95 25.95 -6.84
N ASP A 8 -5.87 26.36 -7.51
CA ASP A 8 -5.50 25.73 -8.79
C ASP A 8 -4.40 24.69 -8.52
N GLY A 9 -4.83 23.45 -8.33
CA GLY A 9 -3.97 22.27 -8.27
C GLY A 9 -3.28 22.04 -9.61
N ASN A 10 -2.20 22.77 -9.87
CA ASN A 10 -1.34 22.59 -11.03
C ASN A 10 -0.50 21.32 -10.88
N TYR A 11 -1.09 20.15 -11.13
CA TYR A 11 -0.34 18.91 -11.28
C TYR A 11 0.44 18.95 -12.60
N GLN A 12 1.77 18.92 -12.55
CA GLN A 12 2.63 19.04 -13.74
C GLN A 12 2.89 17.70 -14.45
N PHE A 13 1.85 16.87 -14.63
CA PHE A 13 1.99 15.61 -15.38
C PHE A 13 1.65 15.83 -16.86
N ARG A 14 2.56 15.41 -17.76
CA ARG A 14 2.36 15.53 -19.22
C ARG A 14 1.36 14.50 -19.77
N ASP A 15 1.24 13.34 -19.12
CA ASP A 15 0.32 12.27 -19.47
C ASP A 15 -0.45 11.80 -18.23
N TYR A 16 -1.78 11.89 -18.29
CA TYR A 16 -2.67 11.49 -17.21
C TYR A 16 -3.16 10.04 -17.32
N THR A 17 -2.94 9.39 -18.47
CA THR A 17 -3.35 8.01 -18.76
C THR A 17 -2.96 7.01 -17.66
N PRO A 18 -1.72 6.98 -17.13
CA PRO A 18 -1.37 6.04 -16.09
C PRO A 18 -2.13 6.31 -14.78
N PHE A 19 -2.41 7.57 -14.43
CA PHE A 19 -3.17 7.90 -13.22
C PHE A 19 -4.63 7.46 -13.32
N VAL A 20 -5.25 7.64 -14.48
CA VAL A 20 -6.61 7.15 -14.74
C VAL A 20 -6.66 5.62 -14.64
N LYS A 21 -5.66 4.93 -15.21
CA LYS A 21 -5.55 3.48 -15.10
C LYS A 21 -5.38 3.01 -13.65
N ALA A 22 -4.57 3.71 -12.85
CA ALA A 22 -4.43 3.44 -11.42
C ALA A 22 -5.76 3.59 -10.69
N ALA A 23 -6.50 4.68 -10.92
CA ALA A 23 -7.79 4.92 -10.29
C ALA A 23 -8.82 3.84 -10.66
N ILE A 24 -8.84 3.40 -11.93
CA ILE A 24 -9.71 2.29 -12.37
C ILE A 24 -9.33 0.99 -11.67
N LEU A 25 -8.05 0.64 -11.61
CA LEU A 25 -7.58 -0.57 -10.92
C LEU A 25 -7.93 -0.54 -9.44
N THR A 26 -7.76 0.62 -8.80
CA THR A 26 -8.17 0.85 -7.42
C THR A 26 -9.67 0.64 -7.26
N ASN A 27 -10.52 1.31 -8.05
CA ASN A 27 -11.98 1.15 -7.93
C ASN A 27 -12.47 -0.29 -8.18
N LEU A 28 -11.78 -1.06 -9.04
CA LEU A 28 -12.14 -2.46 -9.31
C LEU A 28 -11.62 -3.45 -8.26
N SER A 29 -10.72 -3.02 -7.37
CA SER A 29 -10.16 -3.86 -6.30
C SER A 29 -11.15 -4.02 -5.15
N MET A 30 -11.31 -5.25 -4.68
CA MET A 30 -12.11 -5.59 -3.51
C MET A 30 -11.27 -5.69 -2.23
N ARG A 31 -9.97 -5.94 -2.37
CA ARG A 31 -9.03 -6.12 -1.25
C ARG A 31 -7.77 -5.29 -1.48
N PRO A 32 -7.90 -3.95 -1.58
CA PRO A 32 -6.73 -3.10 -1.76
C PRO A 32 -5.87 -3.12 -0.50
N PHE A 33 -4.56 -3.07 -0.67
CA PHE A 33 -3.60 -2.94 0.41
C PHE A 33 -2.55 -1.88 0.05
N ILE A 34 -2.32 -0.94 0.97
CA ILE A 34 -1.29 0.08 0.82
C ILE A 34 -0.02 -0.40 1.53
N TYR A 35 1.07 -0.50 0.76
CA TYR A 35 2.38 -0.89 1.27
C TYR A 35 3.30 0.33 1.29
N LEU A 36 3.77 0.70 2.47
CA LEU A 36 4.72 1.81 2.67
C LEU A 36 6.16 1.27 2.67
N GLY A 37 6.89 1.63 1.61
CA GLY A 37 8.24 1.15 1.32
C GLY A 37 9.38 1.99 1.92
N SER A 38 10.60 1.61 1.54
CA SER A 38 11.88 2.13 2.04
C SER A 38 12.19 3.61 1.67
N GLY A 39 11.43 4.22 0.78
CA GLY A 39 11.51 5.62 0.35
C GLY A 39 10.60 6.60 1.10
N VAL A 40 9.59 6.13 1.86
CA VAL A 40 8.61 7.02 2.53
C VAL A 40 9.15 7.76 3.77
N SER A 41 10.29 7.35 4.35
CA SER A 41 10.67 7.78 5.72
C SER A 41 11.06 9.23 5.85
N ASN A 42 11.49 9.84 4.75
CA ASN A 42 11.90 11.24 4.73
C ASN A 42 10.79 12.14 4.16
N LEU A 43 9.63 11.56 3.84
CA LEU A 43 8.53 12.24 3.19
C LEU A 43 7.41 12.46 4.21
N ASN A 44 7.04 13.73 4.44
CA ASN A 44 5.89 14.08 5.26
C ASN A 44 4.60 13.89 4.44
N ILE A 45 4.25 12.62 4.17
CA ILE A 45 3.13 12.20 3.30
C ILE A 45 2.06 11.38 4.04
N PHE A 46 2.20 11.25 5.35
CA PHE A 46 1.38 10.32 6.12
C PHE A 46 -0.10 10.72 6.12
N ASP A 47 -0.38 12.03 6.17
CA ASP A 47 -1.75 12.57 6.12
C ASP A 47 -2.41 12.28 4.76
N GLU A 48 -1.68 12.44 3.66
CA GLU A 48 -2.16 12.13 2.31
C GLU A 48 -2.40 10.63 2.14
N VAL A 49 -1.51 9.78 2.68
CA VAL A 49 -1.69 8.33 2.67
C VAL A 49 -2.94 7.92 3.46
N ILE A 50 -3.17 8.50 4.65
CA ILE A 50 -4.38 8.22 5.43
C ILE A 50 -5.61 8.64 4.64
N ALA A 51 -5.65 9.86 4.12
CA ALA A 51 -6.80 10.36 3.37
C ALA A 51 -7.14 9.46 2.17
N PHE A 52 -6.10 8.99 1.47
CA PHE A 52 -6.27 8.03 0.39
C PHE A 52 -6.80 6.69 0.89
N ALA A 53 -6.19 6.14 1.95
CA ALA A 53 -6.57 4.86 2.54
C ALA A 53 -8.01 4.85 3.04
N GLU A 54 -8.47 5.93 3.67
CA GLU A 54 -9.86 6.10 4.11
C GLU A 54 -10.81 6.09 2.91
N LYS A 55 -10.46 6.85 1.85
CA LYS A 55 -11.30 6.95 0.64
C LYS A 55 -11.54 5.59 -0.03
N ILE A 56 -10.53 4.73 -0.05
CA ILE A 56 -10.61 3.39 -0.67
C ILE A 56 -10.86 2.28 0.35
N SER A 57 -10.95 2.64 1.63
CA SER A 57 -11.09 1.70 2.76
C SER A 57 -10.05 0.58 2.70
N ALA A 58 -8.77 0.95 2.54
CA ALA A 58 -7.65 0.02 2.45
C ALA A 58 -6.86 -0.05 3.76
N PRO A 59 -6.50 -1.24 4.24
CA PRO A 59 -5.44 -1.42 5.24
C PRO A 59 -4.08 -0.91 4.72
N ILE A 60 -3.30 -0.36 5.65
CA ILE A 60 -1.95 0.15 5.44
C ILE A 60 -0.99 -0.75 6.24
N GLY A 61 0.07 -1.22 5.57
CA GLY A 61 1.22 -1.82 6.22
C GLY A 61 2.53 -1.19 5.76
N ALA A 62 3.58 -1.37 6.55
CA ALA A 62 4.91 -0.83 6.26
C ALA A 62 5.98 -1.93 6.22
N SER A 63 7.10 -1.69 5.53
CA SER A 63 8.26 -2.57 5.60
C SER A 63 8.83 -2.67 7.03
N PHE A 64 9.33 -3.84 7.45
CA PHE A 64 9.96 -4.08 8.76
C PHE A 64 11.10 -3.09 9.08
N GLN A 65 11.90 -2.71 8.09
CA GLN A 65 13.00 -1.73 8.27
C GLN A 65 12.50 -0.34 8.70
N LYS A 66 11.19 -0.12 8.64
CA LYS A 66 10.52 1.10 9.01
C LYS A 66 9.33 0.75 9.89
N SER A 67 9.60 0.53 11.16
CA SER A 67 8.65 0.98 12.18
C SER A 67 8.42 2.46 11.90
N ILE A 68 7.37 2.78 11.14
CA ILE A 68 6.83 4.13 11.08
C ILE A 68 6.55 4.41 12.54
N LYS A 69 7.27 5.40 13.10
CA LYS A 69 7.31 5.73 14.52
C LYS A 69 5.99 5.34 15.16
N ASN A 70 6.05 4.51 16.21
CA ASN A 70 4.95 3.92 17.00
C ASN A 70 3.80 4.88 17.43
N ASN A 71 3.78 6.12 16.97
CA ASN A 71 2.74 7.13 17.10
C ASN A 71 1.72 7.17 15.95
N VAL A 72 1.87 6.36 14.90
CA VAL A 72 0.76 6.17 13.94
C VAL A 72 -0.33 5.34 14.60
N LYS A 73 -1.31 6.04 15.20
CA LYS A 73 -2.53 5.44 15.72
C LYS A 73 -3.65 5.71 14.74
N HIS A 74 -3.70 4.91 13.68
CA HIS A 74 -4.81 4.94 12.73
C HIS A 74 -5.48 3.57 12.65
N SER A 75 -6.81 3.53 12.56
CA SER A 75 -7.57 2.27 12.56
C SER A 75 -7.35 1.40 11.32
N LEU A 76 -6.72 1.96 10.28
CA LEU A 76 -6.33 1.29 9.05
C LEU A 76 -4.84 0.90 9.02
N TYR A 77 -4.03 1.33 10.00
CA TYR A 77 -2.62 0.96 10.06
C TYR A 77 -2.45 -0.35 10.83
N PHE A 78 -2.00 -1.40 10.14
CA PHE A 78 -1.92 -2.76 10.69
C PHE A 78 -0.50 -3.14 11.09
N GLY A 79 0.43 -2.19 11.04
CA GLY A 79 1.82 -2.38 11.42
C GLY A 79 2.73 -2.80 10.28
N HIS A 80 3.81 -3.50 10.62
CA HIS A 80 4.85 -3.87 9.67
C HIS A 80 4.64 -5.27 9.10
N THR A 81 5.00 -5.46 7.83
CA THR A 81 4.97 -6.74 7.12
C THR A 81 6.36 -7.39 7.09
N GLY A 82 6.44 -8.71 6.91
CA GLY A 82 7.68 -9.48 6.77
C GLY A 82 7.69 -10.72 7.66
N ILE A 83 8.82 -11.42 7.72
CA ILE A 83 8.98 -12.66 8.52
C ILE A 83 8.64 -12.40 10.00
N ASN A 84 9.08 -11.26 10.55
CA ASN A 84 8.75 -10.82 11.91
C ASN A 84 7.62 -9.78 11.90
N GLY A 85 6.75 -9.82 10.88
CA GLY A 85 5.62 -8.93 10.66
C GLY A 85 4.47 -9.12 11.64
N MET A 86 3.61 -8.12 11.75
CA MET A 86 2.31 -8.27 12.40
C MET A 86 1.42 -9.18 11.55
N PHE A 87 0.69 -10.08 12.20
CA PHE A 87 -0.17 -11.04 11.52
C PHE A 87 -1.18 -10.34 10.60
N GLU A 88 -1.79 -9.26 11.07
CA GLU A 88 -2.79 -8.49 10.35
C GLU A 88 -2.20 -7.87 9.08
N ALA A 89 -0.99 -7.31 9.17
CA ALA A 89 -0.29 -6.73 8.03
C ALA A 89 0.10 -7.81 7.00
N ASN A 90 0.64 -8.95 7.46
CA ASN A 90 1.02 -10.06 6.59
C ASN A 90 -0.20 -10.70 5.93
N LYS A 91 -1.30 -10.92 6.66
CA LYS A 91 -2.55 -11.43 6.11
C LYS A 91 -3.12 -10.48 5.06
N ALA A 92 -3.18 -9.18 5.37
CA ALA A 92 -3.67 -8.16 4.44
C ALA A 92 -2.83 -8.15 3.14
N LEU A 93 -1.50 -8.22 3.27
CA LEU A 93 -0.61 -8.33 2.12
C LEU A 93 -0.84 -9.63 1.34
N ALA A 94 -1.00 -10.77 2.02
CA ALA A 94 -1.15 -12.10 1.41
C ALA A 94 -2.50 -12.31 0.72
N GLU A 95 -3.58 -11.70 1.19
CA GLU A 95 -4.94 -11.89 0.64
C GLU A 95 -5.43 -10.72 -0.23
N SER A 96 -4.63 -9.65 -0.34
CA SER A 96 -4.92 -8.52 -1.24
C SER A 96 -5.01 -8.93 -2.71
N ASP A 97 -5.86 -8.26 -3.47
CA ASP A 97 -5.95 -8.39 -4.94
C ASP A 97 -5.20 -7.27 -5.68
N LEU A 98 -4.98 -6.15 -4.98
CA LEU A 98 -4.24 -4.98 -5.44
C LEU A 98 -3.30 -4.50 -4.33
N ILE A 99 -2.02 -4.36 -4.68
CA ILE A 99 -1.01 -3.76 -3.81
C ILE A 99 -0.62 -2.39 -4.38
N ILE A 100 -0.76 -1.36 -3.55
CA ILE A 100 -0.34 0.01 -3.86
C ILE A 100 0.94 0.28 -3.07
N ALA A 101 2.08 0.10 -3.72
CA ALA A 101 3.41 0.26 -3.14
C ALA A 101 3.85 1.72 -3.26
N ILE A 102 4.02 2.40 -2.12
CA ILE A 102 4.37 3.82 -2.05
C ILE A 102 5.81 3.96 -1.57
N GLY A 103 6.60 4.74 -2.30
CA GLY A 103 8.00 5.02 -1.97
C GLY A 103 8.82 3.75 -1.92
N SER A 104 8.67 2.87 -2.90
CA SER A 104 9.48 1.65 -3.02
C SER A 104 10.34 1.79 -4.28
N SER A 105 11.66 1.89 -4.12
CA SER A 105 12.59 2.00 -5.27
C SER A 105 12.50 0.78 -6.18
N SER A 106 12.11 -0.36 -5.61
CA SER A 106 11.65 -1.52 -6.35
C SER A 106 10.37 -2.03 -5.70
N CYS A 107 9.34 -2.43 -6.47
CA CYS A 107 8.30 -3.33 -5.93
C CYS A 107 8.91 -4.62 -5.36
N ALA A 108 10.19 -4.88 -5.69
CA ALA A 108 11.00 -5.91 -5.10
C ALA A 108 11.26 -5.71 -3.60
N ASP A 109 11.09 -4.54 -2.96
CA ASP A 109 11.13 -4.47 -1.48
C ASP A 109 9.93 -5.14 -0.80
N ILE A 110 8.92 -5.57 -1.57
CA ILE A 110 7.84 -6.48 -1.10
C ILE A 110 8.38 -7.94 -1.03
N GLN A 111 9.66 -8.18 -1.35
CA GLN A 111 10.33 -9.49 -1.45
C GLN A 111 10.23 -10.43 -0.26
N CYS A 112 9.67 -10.02 0.88
CA CYS A 112 9.48 -10.94 1.99
C CYS A 112 8.64 -12.18 1.64
N SER A 113 7.86 -12.20 0.55
CA SER A 113 7.71 -13.43 -0.25
C SER A 113 7.23 -13.12 -1.67
N PHE A 114 8.04 -13.45 -2.68
CA PHE A 114 7.60 -13.48 -4.08
C PHE A 114 6.30 -14.30 -4.30
N GLU A 115 6.03 -15.25 -3.40
CA GLU A 115 4.79 -16.04 -3.36
C GLU A 115 3.56 -15.20 -3.04
N PHE A 116 3.65 -14.26 -2.09
CA PHE A 116 2.52 -13.39 -1.70
C PHE A 116 2.15 -12.36 -2.76
N ILE A 117 3.04 -12.12 -3.73
CA ILE A 117 2.84 -11.14 -4.80
C ILE A 117 2.45 -11.83 -6.12
N LYS A 118 2.51 -13.17 -6.18
CA LYS A 118 2.25 -13.94 -7.38
C LYS A 118 0.80 -13.72 -7.82
N ASN A 119 0.60 -13.35 -9.10
CA ASN A 119 -0.70 -13.09 -9.74
C ASN A 119 -1.48 -11.88 -9.19
N LYS A 120 -0.84 -10.96 -8.47
CA LYS A 120 -1.48 -9.76 -7.95
C LYS A 120 -1.28 -8.56 -8.85
N LYS A 121 -2.23 -7.63 -8.82
CA LYS A 121 -2.05 -6.32 -9.43
C LYS A 121 -1.20 -5.45 -8.51
N ILE A 122 -0.23 -4.76 -9.09
CA ILE A 122 0.67 -3.90 -8.32
C ILE A 122 0.76 -2.55 -8.99
N ILE A 123 0.49 -1.50 -8.21
CA ILE A 123 0.74 -0.11 -8.55
C ILE A 123 1.95 0.34 -7.73
N CYS A 124 3.02 0.75 -8.41
CA CYS A 124 4.19 1.34 -7.77
C CYS A 124 4.14 2.86 -7.88
N ILE A 125 4.40 3.56 -6.78
CA ILE A 125 4.52 5.01 -6.72
C ILE A 125 5.92 5.34 -6.21
N THR A 126 6.73 6.01 -7.01
CA THR A 126 8.13 6.31 -6.69
C THR A 126 8.60 7.61 -7.34
N GLU A 127 9.54 8.30 -6.69
CA GLU A 127 10.20 9.49 -7.27
C GLU A 127 11.31 9.10 -8.25
N LEU A 128 11.77 7.84 -8.21
CA LEU A 128 12.81 7.36 -9.10
C LEU A 128 12.21 7.01 -10.46
N GLU A 129 12.87 7.46 -11.52
CA GLU A 129 12.65 6.91 -12.86
C GLU A 129 13.09 5.45 -12.86
N ASN A 130 12.18 4.57 -12.47
CA ASN A 130 12.44 3.15 -12.44
C ASN A 130 12.63 2.67 -13.88
N LYS A 131 13.88 2.39 -14.26
CA LYS A 131 14.26 1.53 -15.39
C LYS A 131 13.83 0.08 -15.15
N ILE A 132 12.74 -0.17 -14.43
CA ILE A 132 12.15 -1.50 -14.29
C ILE A 132 11.36 -1.73 -15.58
N GLN A 133 12.11 -1.86 -16.67
CA GLN A 133 11.70 -2.62 -17.83
C GLN A 133 11.70 -4.09 -17.40
N ASN A 134 10.56 -4.74 -17.55
CA ASN A 134 10.44 -6.18 -17.69
C ASN A 134 10.46 -7.06 -16.42
N ASP A 135 9.97 -6.57 -15.28
CA ASP A 135 9.39 -7.52 -14.32
C ASP A 135 7.93 -7.74 -14.71
N THR A 136 7.63 -8.90 -15.29
CA THR A 136 6.33 -9.35 -15.83
C THR A 136 5.17 -9.36 -14.81
N LYS A 137 5.38 -8.83 -13.60
CA LYS A 137 4.46 -8.84 -12.45
C LYS A 137 3.95 -7.45 -12.04
N ILE A 138 4.62 -6.35 -12.43
CA ILE A 138 4.17 -4.99 -12.06
C ILE A 138 3.11 -4.53 -13.07
N SER A 139 1.92 -4.15 -12.56
CA SER A 139 0.80 -3.75 -13.42
C SER A 139 0.89 -2.29 -13.89
N LEU A 140 1.46 -1.42 -13.06
CA LEU A 140 1.55 0.02 -13.32
C LEU A 140 2.61 0.71 -12.46
N ASN A 141 3.40 1.59 -13.06
CA ASN A 141 4.34 2.47 -12.37
C ASN A 141 3.89 3.93 -12.53
N LEU A 142 3.86 4.67 -11.42
CA LEU A 142 3.60 6.10 -11.36
C LEU A 142 4.86 6.79 -10.82
N ASN A 143 5.49 7.59 -11.67
CA ASN A 143 6.76 8.24 -11.36
C ASN A 143 6.54 9.73 -11.13
N GLY A 144 7.13 10.28 -10.08
CA GLY A 144 7.06 11.69 -9.72
C GLY A 144 6.94 11.93 -8.22
N ASP A 145 6.66 13.17 -7.85
CA ASP A 145 6.45 13.57 -6.45
C ASP A 145 5.34 12.72 -5.82
N ILE A 146 5.71 11.89 -4.84
CA ILE A 146 4.80 10.92 -4.22
C ILE A 146 3.58 11.62 -3.60
N LYS A 147 3.78 12.79 -2.97
CA LYS A 147 2.70 13.56 -2.35
C LYS A 147 1.71 14.04 -3.40
N GLN A 148 2.19 14.59 -4.51
CA GLN A 148 1.34 15.03 -5.62
C GLN A 148 0.59 13.86 -6.25
N ILE A 149 1.25 12.72 -6.44
CA ILE A 149 0.62 11.52 -7.02
C ILE A 149 -0.51 11.02 -6.11
N ILE A 150 -0.27 10.87 -4.81
CA ILE A 150 -1.30 10.40 -3.87
C ILE A 150 -2.45 11.38 -3.80
N THR A 151 -2.18 12.69 -3.78
CA THR A 151 -3.22 13.73 -3.78
C THR A 151 -4.08 13.67 -5.05
N LEU A 152 -3.44 13.51 -6.21
CA LEU A 152 -4.12 13.34 -7.49
C LEU A 152 -4.97 12.07 -7.50
N LEU A 153 -4.40 10.92 -7.14
CA LEU A 153 -5.12 9.64 -7.05
C LEU A 153 -6.30 9.74 -6.09
N THR A 154 -6.12 10.37 -4.93
CA THR A 154 -7.19 10.63 -3.97
C THR A 154 -8.29 11.48 -4.59
N SER A 155 -7.96 12.44 -5.46
CA SER A 155 -8.96 13.30 -6.11
C SER A 155 -9.76 12.54 -7.18
N ILE A 156 -9.10 11.75 -8.02
CA ILE A 156 -9.72 11.10 -9.19
C ILE A 156 -10.34 9.73 -8.89
N THR A 157 -9.94 9.07 -7.80
CA THR A 157 -10.52 7.79 -7.39
C THR A 157 -11.93 8.03 -6.87
N LEU A 158 -12.91 7.23 -7.30
CA LEU A 158 -14.31 7.41 -6.91
C LEU A 158 -14.52 7.06 -5.42
N GLY A 159 -13.68 6.17 -4.90
CA GLY A 159 -13.73 5.67 -3.54
C GLY A 159 -14.65 4.47 -3.41
N HIS A 160 -14.48 3.71 -2.32
CA HIS A 160 -15.25 2.48 -2.06
C HIS A 160 -16.19 2.64 -0.89
N TYR A 161 -16.88 3.78 -0.78
CA TYR A 161 -17.81 4.05 0.33
C TYR A 161 -18.66 2.81 0.62
N ASN A 162 -18.41 2.21 1.80
CA ASN A 162 -19.01 0.98 2.36
C ASN A 162 -18.63 -0.40 1.79
N SER A 163 -18.00 -0.53 0.63
CA SER A 163 -17.80 -1.84 -0.02
C SER A 163 -16.65 -2.65 0.61
N ASN A 164 -15.55 -2.00 0.97
CA ASN A 164 -14.36 -2.66 1.53
C ASN A 164 -14.37 -2.73 3.07
N ASN A 165 -15.47 -2.33 3.73
CA ASN A 165 -15.63 -2.52 5.17
C ASN A 165 -15.57 -4.00 5.57
N PHE A 166 -16.03 -4.89 4.69
CA PHE A 166 -15.89 -6.33 4.89
C PHE A 166 -14.42 -6.75 4.94
N TRP A 167 -13.58 -6.19 4.05
CA TRP A 167 -12.15 -6.49 3.98
C TRP A 167 -11.41 -6.11 5.27
N ILE A 168 -11.60 -4.88 5.76
CA ILE A 168 -11.01 -4.42 7.03
C ILE A 168 -11.49 -5.27 8.20
N ARG A 169 -12.79 -5.62 8.23
CA ARG A 169 -13.38 -6.42 9.30
C ARG A 169 -12.85 -7.85 9.31
N ASP A 170 -12.70 -8.47 8.14
CA ASP A 170 -12.19 -9.84 8.00
C ASP A 170 -10.80 -9.98 8.62
N ILE A 171 -9.90 -9.04 8.32
CA ILE A 171 -8.55 -9.05 8.86
C ILE A 171 -8.56 -8.85 10.38
N LYS A 172 -9.32 -7.87 10.89
CA LYS A 172 -9.43 -7.60 12.33
C LYS A 172 -10.03 -8.77 13.12
N ASN A 173 -11.01 -9.47 12.55
CA ASN A 173 -11.62 -10.64 13.19
C ASN A 173 -10.64 -11.82 13.26
N SER A 174 -9.83 -12.01 12.22
CA SER A 174 -8.85 -13.09 12.16
C SER A 174 -7.76 -12.92 13.22
N ALA A 175 -7.34 -11.69 13.50
CA ALA A 175 -6.39 -11.38 14.55
C ALA A 175 -6.90 -11.75 15.96
N ARG A 176 -8.20 -11.54 16.21
CA ARG A 176 -8.83 -11.82 17.51
C ARG A 176 -8.91 -13.31 17.82
N VAL A 177 -9.11 -14.14 16.80
CA VAL A 177 -9.15 -15.61 16.97
C VAL A 177 -7.77 -16.11 17.41
N ILE A 178 -6.70 -15.59 16.81
CA ILE A 178 -5.33 -16.00 17.12
C ILE A 178 -4.91 -15.56 18.53
N SER A 179 -5.26 -14.34 18.94
CA SER A 179 -4.95 -13.87 20.30
C SER A 179 -5.70 -14.64 21.40
N SER A 180 -6.81 -15.31 21.06
CA SER A 180 -7.55 -16.20 21.96
C SER A 180 -7.17 -17.68 21.85
N SER A 181 -6.40 -18.06 20.83
CA SER A 181 -5.91 -19.43 20.59
C SER A 181 -4.40 -19.58 20.77
N ASN A 182 -3.75 -18.74 21.57
CA ASN A 182 -2.29 -18.77 21.78
C ASN A 182 -1.82 -20.15 22.28
N ASN A 183 -1.42 -21.00 21.34
CA ASN A 183 -0.42 -22.06 21.43
C ASN A 183 0.08 -22.55 20.05
N ASP A 184 -0.53 -22.15 18.94
CA ASP A 184 -0.04 -22.56 17.62
C ASP A 184 0.83 -21.49 16.99
N VAL A 185 2.15 -21.73 17.02
CA VAL A 185 3.15 -21.05 16.20
C VAL A 185 2.73 -21.23 14.74
N PHE A 186 2.48 -20.12 14.04
CA PHE A 186 2.24 -20.16 12.60
C PHE A 186 3.56 -20.51 11.89
N GLU A 187 3.78 -21.78 11.62
CA GLU A 187 4.87 -22.23 10.75
C GLU A 187 4.56 -21.77 9.33
N LEU A 188 5.40 -20.86 8.82
CA LEU A 188 5.46 -20.57 7.40
C LEU A 188 5.74 -21.89 6.65
N PRO A 189 5.14 -22.12 5.48
CA PRO A 189 5.45 -23.30 4.67
C PRO A 189 6.97 -23.45 4.54
N GLU A 190 7.49 -24.67 4.73
CA GLU A 190 8.92 -25.00 4.82
C GLU A 190 9.77 -24.51 3.63
N THR A 191 9.16 -24.04 2.55
CA THR A 191 9.82 -23.50 1.35
C THR A 191 10.57 -22.19 1.57
N VAL A 192 10.43 -21.52 2.72
CA VAL A 192 11.19 -20.30 3.07
C VAL A 192 12.52 -20.61 3.79
N ALA A 193 12.80 -21.88 4.09
CA ALA A 193 14.07 -22.28 4.65
C ALA A 193 15.15 -22.39 3.56
N PHE A 194 16.19 -21.56 3.69
CA PHE A 194 17.48 -21.58 2.98
C PHE A 194 17.56 -20.90 1.61
N ALA A 195 17.97 -19.63 1.63
CA ALA A 195 19.08 -19.19 0.79
C ALA A 195 20.18 -18.66 1.73
N LYS A 196 21.25 -19.45 1.83
CA LYS A 196 22.51 -19.10 2.49
C LYS A 196 23.36 -18.25 1.55
#